data_AF-A0AAC8TB54-F1
#
_entry.id   AF-A0AAC8TB54-F1
#
_cell.length_a   1.000
_cell.length_b   1.000
_cell.length_c   1.000
_cell.angle_alpha   90.00
_cell.angle_beta   90.00
_cell.angle_gamma   90.00
#
_symmetry.space_group_name_H-M   'P 1'
#
loop_
_entity.id
_entity.type
_entity.pdbx_description
1 polymer ?
#
loop_
_entity_poly.entity_id
_entity_poly.type
_entity_poly.pdbx_seq_one_letter_code
_entity_poly.pdbx_strand_id
1 'polypeptide(L)'
;MGLMDWWKGRKTEKGTEASAPGDTQRETPPSPGLARIVSFDRADGIGTLELESGTQLRFGRSACREGLEPVPSLRVLVTEIEPHPRGGWRARALQPAPGADATADTLLDAQDSAHGVAPPSLEEAVATALHMGALTLLLEQAPEPGRAGIRKLLSPELLGPLGATLEFSPSPVLHFGGSASVRLLVGHGPFPANGMDRRLVPPGLPLGAGFLTLLGGVPGMGLKLRHLSPNHRDDFGPQGQLRVLGRVAQRLLQSGAAHAVLVHRSGQVLFEGQEWLRRLGNTDDPRCRPIGAWIDLGESQGLLSSYGMEVADLPDVSVATSSPGLPEGEAYSRAHEAVMVACHTMVHGNRLLADGEELVVPLGVAVGAFPLEADNPGLTEAFAPRYRVQPGGRGLQLVPVVPVPKLADVWARTASAPGERMPFPAYRQLLLSQMEAKGLRKVASITRDNLPAPQPPHEVLVLRSQNGRFVTMTCGIGRVPQPRGTVEQDSAHLEFLLNLPTHSPMIAESLSLLGRMLHARGPDAPAWAPEHRVRFEEPTGPMGMKSVALAWSGHVELGAGPPVGLLVPILMTDAEHASVPVNMVPHWLEQNSLSPEVYGRWLQKVPTA
;
A
#
# COMPACT_ATOMS: atom_id res chain seq x y z
N MET A 1 43.19 -17.84 -23.98
CA MET A 1 42.61 -17.25 -25.23
C MET A 1 41.47 -16.35 -24.78
N GLY A 2 41.46 -15.02 -24.85
CA GLY A 2 42.37 -14.02 -25.39
C GLY A 2 41.53 -12.81 -25.82
N LEU A 3 41.32 -11.83 -24.92
CA LEU A 3 40.76 -10.49 -25.24
C LEU A 3 40.87 -9.54 -24.03
N MET A 4 42.09 -9.38 -23.51
CA MET A 4 42.46 -8.33 -22.55
C MET A 4 43.96 -8.11 -22.73
N ASP A 5 44.36 -7.23 -23.65
CA ASP A 5 45.72 -6.64 -23.74
C ASP A 5 45.81 -5.67 -24.92
N TRP A 6 45.06 -4.55 -24.88
CA TRP A 6 45.19 -3.53 -25.93
C TRP A 6 45.28 -2.09 -25.43
N TRP A 7 45.73 -1.86 -24.20
CA TRP A 7 45.94 -0.50 -23.68
C TRP A 7 47.21 -0.37 -22.82
N LYS A 8 48.38 -0.67 -23.40
CA LYS A 8 49.67 -0.13 -22.93
C LYS A 8 50.61 0.11 -24.11
N GLY A 9 51.02 1.37 -24.28
CA GLY A 9 52.29 1.73 -24.92
C GLY A 9 52.22 2.28 -26.34
N ARG A 10 52.06 3.60 -26.46
CA ARG A 10 52.77 4.42 -27.47
C ARG A 10 53.08 5.80 -26.87
N LYS A 11 54.24 5.93 -26.23
CA LYS A 11 54.99 7.18 -26.21
C LYS A 11 55.57 7.33 -27.61
N THR A 12 54.95 8.18 -28.43
CA THR A 12 55.57 8.72 -29.64
C THR A 12 55.93 10.16 -29.37
N GLU A 13 57.22 10.42 -29.48
CA GLU A 13 57.85 11.73 -29.51
C GLU A 13 57.13 12.65 -30.49
N LYS A 14 56.70 13.82 -30.01
CA LYS A 14 56.36 14.96 -30.87
C LYS A 14 57.45 15.99 -30.68
N GLY A 15 58.43 15.95 -31.57
CA GLY A 15 59.20 17.12 -31.95
C GLY A 15 58.30 18.03 -32.78
N THR A 16 58.02 19.22 -32.27
CA THR A 16 57.71 20.39 -33.09
C THR A 16 58.13 21.60 -32.26
N GLU A 17 59.21 22.24 -32.68
CA GLU A 17 59.70 23.51 -32.16
C GLU A 17 58.57 24.54 -32.23
N ALA A 18 58.05 24.91 -31.07
CA ALA A 18 57.26 26.12 -30.91
C ALA A 18 58.21 27.22 -30.46
N SER A 19 58.30 28.25 -31.28
CA SER A 19 58.98 29.52 -31.06
C SER A 19 58.72 30.05 -29.64
N ALA A 20 59.77 30.58 -29.03
CA ALA A 20 59.74 31.17 -27.69
C ALA A 20 58.56 32.15 -27.54
N PRO A 21 57.72 32.00 -26.49
CA PRO A 21 56.73 33.01 -26.18
C PRO A 21 57.48 34.26 -25.73
N GLY A 22 57.33 35.36 -26.47
CA GLY A 22 57.66 36.68 -25.96
C GLY A 22 56.94 36.88 -24.63
N ASP A 23 57.56 37.62 -23.72
CA ASP A 23 57.03 38.06 -22.42
C ASP A 23 55.57 38.53 -22.56
N THR A 24 54.61 37.60 -22.49
CA THR A 24 53.23 37.90 -22.21
C THR A 24 53.24 38.31 -20.76
N GLN A 25 53.14 39.62 -20.54
CA GLN A 25 52.80 40.21 -19.24
C GLN A 25 51.86 39.25 -18.53
N ARG A 26 52.29 38.69 -17.39
CA ARG A 26 51.44 37.83 -16.56
C ARG A 26 50.25 38.70 -16.13
N GLU A 27 49.18 38.63 -16.90
CA GLU A 27 47.92 39.27 -16.55
C GLU A 27 47.52 38.78 -15.17
N THR A 28 47.35 39.74 -14.25
CA THR A 28 46.93 39.46 -12.89
C THR A 28 45.64 38.64 -12.93
N PRO A 29 45.53 37.54 -12.17
CA PRO A 29 44.30 36.76 -12.12
C PRO A 29 43.09 37.65 -11.82
N PRO A 30 42.01 37.55 -12.61
CA PRO A 30 40.78 38.24 -12.27
C PRO A 30 40.26 37.73 -10.93
N SER A 31 39.74 38.64 -10.11
CA SER A 31 39.15 38.27 -8.83
C SER A 31 37.85 37.49 -9.04
N PRO A 32 37.63 36.39 -8.30
CA PRO A 32 36.31 35.74 -8.23
C PRO A 32 35.24 36.75 -7.77
N GLY A 33 34.01 36.58 -8.22
CA GLY A 33 32.94 37.54 -7.97
C GLY A 33 31.67 37.24 -8.75
N LEU A 34 30.72 38.17 -8.71
CA LEU A 34 29.48 38.05 -9.48
C LEU A 34 29.78 38.16 -10.99
N ALA A 35 29.10 37.32 -11.74
CA ALA A 35 29.16 37.29 -13.19
C ALA A 35 27.78 37.06 -13.80
N ARG A 36 27.67 37.31 -15.09
CA ARG A 36 26.53 36.96 -15.92
C ARG A 36 26.98 35.97 -16.98
N ILE A 37 26.25 34.86 -17.15
CA ILE A 37 26.47 33.93 -18.25
C ILE A 37 26.13 34.65 -19.56
N VAL A 38 27.07 34.71 -20.48
CA VAL A 38 26.91 35.34 -21.80
C VAL A 38 26.41 34.32 -22.81
N SER A 39 27.01 33.13 -22.81
CA SER A 39 26.65 32.03 -23.70
C SER A 39 26.91 30.69 -23.03
N PHE A 40 26.16 29.68 -23.44
CA PHE A 40 26.40 28.29 -23.06
C PHE A 40 25.92 27.39 -24.20
N ASP A 41 26.82 26.55 -24.72
CA ASP A 41 26.47 25.53 -25.70
C ASP A 41 26.30 24.19 -24.98
N ARG A 42 25.09 23.62 -25.07
CA ARG A 42 24.75 22.33 -24.47
C ARG A 42 25.47 21.16 -25.14
N ALA A 43 25.82 21.28 -26.43
CA ALA A 43 26.41 20.19 -27.20
C ALA A 43 27.87 19.93 -26.81
N ASP A 44 28.65 20.98 -26.56
CA ASP A 44 30.04 20.87 -26.10
C ASP A 44 30.19 21.05 -24.58
N GLY A 45 29.14 21.53 -23.90
CA GLY A 45 29.12 21.78 -22.47
C GLY A 45 30.00 22.94 -22.04
N ILE A 46 30.28 23.90 -22.94
CA ILE A 46 31.16 25.03 -22.72
C ILE A 46 30.36 26.33 -22.78
N GLY A 47 30.64 27.23 -21.84
CA GLY A 47 30.07 28.57 -21.81
C GLY A 47 31.09 29.66 -21.61
N THR A 48 30.60 30.89 -21.75
CA THR A 48 31.34 32.12 -21.44
C THR A 48 30.51 32.94 -20.47
N LEU A 49 31.15 33.52 -19.46
CA LEU A 49 30.55 34.45 -18.51
C LEU A 49 31.35 35.74 -18.45
N GLU A 50 30.68 36.82 -18.07
CA GLU A 50 31.24 38.16 -17.93
C GLU A 50 31.16 38.56 -16.45
N LEU A 51 32.31 38.75 -15.81
CA LEU A 51 32.42 39.29 -14.45
C LEU A 51 31.93 40.75 -14.42
N GLU A 52 31.55 41.25 -13.23
CA GLU A 52 31.19 42.66 -13.06
C GLU A 52 32.31 43.64 -13.44
N SER A 53 33.57 43.18 -13.43
CA SER A 53 34.73 43.92 -13.94
C SER A 53 34.76 44.06 -15.48
N GLY A 54 33.83 43.44 -16.20
CA GLY A 54 33.84 43.30 -17.66
C GLY A 54 34.76 42.20 -18.19
N THR A 55 35.45 41.47 -17.31
CA THR A 55 36.35 40.37 -17.73
C THR A 55 35.53 39.16 -18.15
N GLN A 56 35.83 38.61 -19.33
CA GLN A 56 35.20 37.38 -19.81
C GLN A 56 36.00 36.14 -19.38
N LEU A 57 35.29 35.14 -18.86
CA LEU A 57 35.86 33.84 -18.50
C LEU A 57 35.12 32.73 -19.23
N ARG A 58 35.86 31.71 -19.65
CA ARG A 58 35.25 30.45 -20.12
C ARG A 58 34.90 29.59 -18.91
N PHE A 59 33.91 28.73 -19.05
CA PHE A 59 33.59 27.71 -18.06
C PHE A 59 33.09 26.44 -18.76
N GLY A 60 33.26 25.29 -18.13
CA GLY A 60 32.64 24.04 -18.57
C GLY A 60 31.47 23.68 -17.68
N ARG A 61 30.59 22.77 -18.13
CA ARG A 61 29.47 22.26 -17.32
C ARG A 61 29.91 21.67 -15.98
N SER A 62 31.13 21.14 -15.88
CA SER A 62 31.73 20.67 -14.63
C SER A 62 32.00 21.78 -13.61
N ALA A 63 32.02 23.06 -14.02
CA ALA A 63 32.17 24.19 -13.11
C ALA A 63 30.85 24.58 -12.43
N CYS A 64 29.70 24.19 -13.01
CA CYS A 64 28.39 24.43 -12.43
C CYS A 64 28.14 23.48 -11.25
N ARG A 65 28.36 23.96 -10.02
CA ARG A 65 28.14 23.17 -8.80
C ARG A 65 26.67 23.22 -8.39
N GLU A 66 26.28 22.31 -7.51
CA GLU A 66 24.97 22.34 -6.83
C GLU A 66 23.75 22.29 -7.78
N GLY A 67 23.92 21.70 -8.97
CA GLY A 67 22.82 21.55 -9.93
C GLY A 67 22.46 22.84 -10.68
N LEU A 68 23.34 23.84 -10.68
CA LEU A 68 23.20 25.05 -11.50
C LEU A 68 23.09 24.67 -12.99
N GLU A 69 21.94 24.93 -13.61
CA GLU A 69 21.78 24.83 -15.07
C GLU A 69 22.20 26.15 -15.73
N PRO A 70 23.30 26.17 -16.52
CA PRO A 70 23.77 27.40 -17.13
C PRO A 70 22.82 27.85 -18.25
N VAL A 71 22.30 29.08 -18.14
CA VAL A 71 21.47 29.73 -19.15
C VAL A 71 21.99 31.15 -19.41
N PRO A 72 22.02 31.63 -20.67
CA PRO A 72 22.39 33.00 -20.97
C PRO A 72 21.60 34.01 -20.14
N SER A 73 22.28 35.07 -19.72
CA SER A 73 21.80 36.14 -18.82
C SER A 73 21.65 35.77 -17.34
N LEU A 74 21.86 34.51 -16.95
CA LEU A 74 21.82 34.14 -15.54
C LEU A 74 22.98 34.75 -14.76
N ARG A 75 22.68 35.36 -13.61
CA ARG A 75 23.71 35.82 -12.66
C ARG A 75 24.20 34.66 -11.79
N VAL A 76 25.51 34.52 -11.71
CA VAL A 76 26.20 33.46 -10.97
C VAL A 76 27.31 34.07 -10.13
N LEU A 77 27.66 33.41 -9.03
CA LEU A 77 28.85 33.71 -8.26
C LEU A 77 29.99 32.80 -8.71
N VAL A 78 31.05 33.39 -9.26
CA VAL A 78 32.29 32.69 -9.55
C VAL A 78 33.09 32.58 -8.25
N THR A 79 33.31 31.37 -7.77
CA THR A 79 34.01 31.13 -6.49
C THR A 79 35.45 30.69 -6.67
N GLU A 80 35.79 30.09 -7.81
CA GLU A 80 37.15 29.65 -8.13
C GLU A 80 37.48 29.96 -9.60
N ILE A 81 38.66 30.52 -9.84
CA ILE A 81 39.20 30.83 -11.18
C ILE A 81 40.56 30.14 -11.30
N GLU A 82 40.87 29.60 -12.48
CA GLU A 82 42.16 28.97 -12.77
C GLU A 82 42.66 29.29 -14.18
N PRO A 83 43.98 29.14 -14.46
CA PRO A 83 44.52 29.32 -15.80
C PRO A 83 43.93 28.30 -16.80
N HIS A 84 43.56 28.77 -17.99
CA HIS A 84 43.07 27.90 -19.05
C HIS A 84 44.25 27.30 -19.85
N PRO A 85 44.23 26.00 -20.23
CA PRO A 85 45.36 25.34 -20.91
C PRO A 85 45.79 25.96 -22.25
N ARG A 86 44.91 26.73 -22.89
CA ARG A 86 45.16 27.42 -24.17
C ARG A 86 45.45 28.92 -24.00
N GLY A 87 45.78 29.37 -22.79
CA GLY A 87 45.94 30.78 -22.43
C GLY A 87 44.65 31.40 -21.87
N GLY A 88 44.81 32.44 -21.04
CA GLY A 88 43.73 33.14 -20.34
C GLY A 88 43.28 32.45 -19.04
N TRP A 89 42.13 32.87 -18.53
CA TRP A 89 41.53 32.40 -17.28
C TRP A 89 40.18 31.72 -17.53
N ARG A 90 39.83 30.73 -16.70
CA ARG A 90 38.52 30.06 -16.73
C ARG A 90 37.92 29.97 -15.34
N ALA A 91 36.60 30.00 -15.25
CA ALA A 91 35.91 29.68 -14.01
C ALA A 91 35.94 28.17 -13.77
N ARG A 92 36.40 27.78 -12.58
CA ARG A 92 36.46 26.39 -12.11
C ARG A 92 35.25 26.01 -11.28
N ALA A 93 34.65 26.97 -10.59
CA ALA A 93 33.49 26.76 -9.74
C ALA A 93 32.52 27.93 -9.82
N LEU A 94 31.24 27.60 -10.04
CA LEU A 94 30.11 28.51 -10.13
C LEU A 94 29.05 28.07 -9.14
N GLN A 95 28.43 29.05 -8.49
CA GLN A 95 27.23 28.89 -7.67
C GLN A 95 26.13 29.84 -8.15
N PRO A 96 24.85 29.54 -7.92
CA PRO A 96 23.78 30.51 -8.12
C PRO A 96 24.06 31.79 -7.32
N ALA A 97 23.85 32.97 -7.93
CA ALA A 97 23.88 34.21 -7.15
C ALA A 97 22.69 34.25 -6.18
N PRO A 98 22.76 34.99 -5.07
CA PRO A 98 21.61 35.15 -4.17
C PRO A 98 20.36 35.63 -4.94
N GLY A 99 19.26 34.89 -4.84
CA GLY A 99 18.00 35.17 -5.55
C GLY A 99 17.98 34.77 -7.05
N ALA A 100 19.00 34.07 -7.54
CA ALA A 100 19.10 33.69 -8.94
C ALA A 100 18.09 32.61 -9.37
N ASP A 101 17.57 31.79 -8.47
CA ASP A 101 16.74 30.63 -8.81
C ASP A 101 15.46 31.01 -9.57
N ALA A 102 14.72 32.01 -9.09
CA ALA A 102 13.51 32.51 -9.76
C ALA A 102 13.84 33.13 -11.14
N THR A 103 15.01 33.74 -11.26
CA THR A 103 15.48 34.32 -12.53
C THR A 103 15.93 33.21 -13.50
N ALA A 104 16.58 32.16 -12.99
CA ALA A 104 17.05 31.02 -13.77
C ALA A 104 15.90 30.26 -14.41
N ASP A 105 14.86 29.95 -13.63
CA ASP A 105 13.67 29.25 -14.13
C ASP A 105 12.97 30.08 -15.21
N THR A 106 12.83 31.40 -15.02
CA THR A 106 12.25 32.31 -16.03
C THR A 106 13.07 32.34 -17.33
N LEU A 107 14.40 32.40 -17.21
CA LEU A 107 15.30 32.43 -18.37
C LEU A 107 15.29 31.10 -19.14
N LEU A 108 15.20 29.97 -18.41
CA LEU A 108 15.13 28.65 -19.01
C LEU A 108 13.78 28.43 -19.72
N ASP A 109 12.68 28.87 -19.12
CA ASP A 109 11.35 28.80 -19.76
C ASP A 109 11.29 29.68 -21.03
N ALA A 110 11.94 30.85 -20.99
CA ALA A 110 12.08 31.71 -22.17
C ALA A 110 12.97 31.08 -23.25
N GLN A 111 14.05 30.40 -22.87
CA GLN A 111 14.92 29.66 -23.79
C GLN A 111 14.17 28.50 -24.46
N ASP A 112 13.45 27.69 -23.68
CA ASP A 112 12.64 26.58 -24.19
C ASP A 112 11.58 27.10 -25.18
N SER A 113 10.90 28.20 -24.83
CA SER A 113 9.93 28.87 -25.72
C SER A 113 10.56 29.35 -27.02
N ALA A 114 11.77 29.93 -26.97
CA ALA A 114 12.51 30.38 -28.16
C ALA A 114 12.93 29.20 -29.07
N HIS A 115 13.09 28.00 -28.50
CA HIS A 115 13.34 26.77 -29.25
C HIS A 115 12.05 26.04 -29.68
N GLY A 116 10.87 26.64 -29.47
CA GLY A 116 9.58 26.05 -29.84
C GLY A 116 9.12 24.94 -28.90
N VAL A 117 9.75 24.78 -27.74
CA VAL A 117 9.31 23.86 -26.69
C VAL A 117 8.26 24.60 -25.86
N ALA A 118 6.99 24.44 -26.23
CA ALA A 118 5.88 24.94 -25.43
C ALA A 118 5.52 23.93 -24.32
N PRO A 119 5.07 24.39 -23.14
CA PRO A 119 4.42 23.50 -22.19
C PRO A 119 3.19 22.88 -22.86
N PRO A 120 2.87 21.60 -22.57
CA PRO A 120 1.71 20.96 -23.15
C PRO A 120 0.44 21.71 -22.75
N SER A 121 -0.49 21.85 -23.68
CA SER A 121 -1.85 22.30 -23.38
C SER A 121 -2.52 21.35 -22.38
N LEU A 122 -3.60 21.81 -21.72
CA LEU A 122 -4.34 20.96 -20.79
C LEU A 122 -4.83 19.66 -21.47
N GLU A 123 -5.32 19.76 -22.71
CA GLU A 123 -5.79 18.63 -23.50
C GLU A 123 -4.65 17.64 -23.80
N GLU A 124 -3.50 18.12 -24.25
CA GLU A 124 -2.32 17.29 -24.51
C GLU A 124 -1.80 16.64 -23.21
N ALA A 125 -1.81 17.38 -22.09
CA ALA A 125 -1.40 16.85 -20.80
C ALA A 125 -2.33 15.73 -20.33
N VAL A 126 -3.65 15.90 -20.45
CA VAL A 126 -4.62 14.85 -20.12
C VAL A 126 -4.45 13.65 -21.04
N ALA A 127 -4.36 13.87 -22.35
CA ALA A 127 -4.20 12.78 -23.32
C ALA A 127 -2.93 11.97 -23.06
N THR A 128 -1.83 12.66 -22.76
CA THR A 128 -0.56 12.02 -22.39
C THR A 128 -0.68 11.27 -21.06
N ALA A 129 -1.36 11.83 -20.07
CA ALA A 129 -1.58 11.18 -18.78
C ALA A 129 -2.40 9.89 -18.93
N LEU A 130 -3.49 9.91 -19.71
CA LEU A 130 -4.33 8.74 -19.95
C LEU A 130 -3.59 7.62 -20.70
N HIS A 131 -2.65 7.98 -21.59
CA HIS A 131 -1.92 7.00 -22.41
C HIS A 131 -0.64 6.47 -21.74
N MET A 132 0.11 7.34 -21.06
CA MET A 132 1.46 7.04 -20.54
C MET A 132 1.58 7.13 -19.02
N GLY A 133 0.58 7.68 -18.33
CA GLY A 133 0.56 7.78 -16.88
C GLY A 133 0.54 6.40 -16.22
N ALA A 134 1.23 6.30 -15.09
CA ALA A 134 1.03 5.24 -14.12
C ALA A 134 0.10 5.73 -13.00
N LEU A 135 0.35 6.94 -12.49
CA LEU A 135 -0.50 7.63 -11.51
C LEU A 135 -0.74 9.07 -11.92
N THR A 136 -1.94 9.59 -11.66
CA THR A 136 -2.21 11.02 -11.64
C THR A 136 -2.70 11.43 -10.25
N LEU A 137 -2.01 12.38 -9.64
CA LEU A 137 -2.37 13.01 -8.37
C LEU A 137 -3.22 14.24 -8.67
N LEU A 138 -4.42 14.30 -8.07
CA LEU A 138 -5.30 15.46 -8.17
C LEU A 138 -4.91 16.46 -7.08
N LEU A 139 -4.51 17.66 -7.50
CA LEU A 139 -3.95 18.68 -6.62
C LEU A 139 -5.04 19.62 -6.13
N GLU A 140 -4.98 20.01 -4.86
CA GLU A 140 -5.94 20.98 -4.29
C GLU A 140 -5.80 22.34 -4.96
N GLN A 141 -4.57 22.74 -5.27
CA GLN A 141 -4.22 23.97 -5.95
C GLN A 141 -3.46 23.66 -7.23
N ALA A 142 -3.73 24.42 -8.30
CA ALA A 142 -2.91 24.35 -9.49
C ALA A 142 -1.48 24.80 -9.13
N PRO A 143 -0.45 24.05 -9.52
CA PRO A 143 0.92 24.53 -9.37
C PRO A 143 1.11 25.79 -10.20
N GLU A 144 1.97 26.69 -9.72
CA GLU A 144 2.37 27.87 -10.50
C GLU A 144 2.98 27.41 -11.85
N PRO A 145 2.68 28.09 -12.96
CA PRO A 145 3.29 27.76 -14.25
C PRO A 145 4.81 27.79 -14.23
N GLY A 146 5.42 26.89 -15.02
CA GLY A 146 6.87 26.84 -15.23
C GLY A 146 7.64 26.03 -14.18
N ARG A 147 8.96 26.11 -14.25
CA ARG A 147 9.86 25.28 -13.44
C ARG A 147 9.79 25.59 -11.94
N ALA A 148 9.61 26.86 -11.59
CA ALA A 148 9.57 27.32 -10.21
C ALA A 148 8.39 26.70 -9.43
N GLY A 149 7.19 26.66 -10.04
CA GLY A 149 6.02 26.04 -9.41
C GLY A 149 6.19 24.54 -9.21
N ILE A 150 6.85 23.85 -10.14
CA ILE A 150 7.16 22.42 -10.01
C ILE A 150 8.19 22.18 -8.89
N ARG A 151 9.24 23.01 -8.77
CA ARG A 151 10.20 22.94 -7.66
C ARG A 151 9.55 23.19 -6.31
N LYS A 152 8.61 24.15 -6.25
CA LYS A 152 7.84 24.44 -5.04
C LYS A 152 6.94 23.26 -4.65
N LEU A 153 6.28 22.63 -5.62
CA LEU A 153 5.46 21.43 -5.40
C LEU A 153 6.32 20.23 -4.96
N LEU A 154 7.51 20.08 -5.54
CA LEU A 154 8.43 18.97 -5.31
C LEU A 154 9.70 19.46 -4.62
N SER A 155 9.50 20.07 -3.46
CA SER A 155 10.57 20.72 -2.72
C SER A 155 11.62 19.73 -2.20
N PRO A 156 12.85 20.18 -1.89
CA PRO A 156 13.88 19.32 -1.29
C PRO A 156 13.43 18.66 0.02
N GLU A 157 12.56 19.29 0.79
CA GLU A 157 11.99 18.72 2.03
C GLU A 157 11.08 17.52 1.72
N LEU A 158 10.35 17.56 0.60
CA LEU A 158 9.49 16.47 0.15
C LEU A 158 10.32 15.33 -0.48
N LEU A 159 11.29 15.68 -1.33
CA LEU A 159 12.09 14.72 -2.10
C LEU A 159 13.28 14.13 -1.35
N GLY A 160 13.87 14.89 -0.42
CA GLY A 160 15.06 14.51 0.34
C GLY A 160 14.93 13.16 1.06
N PRO A 161 13.84 12.92 1.82
CA PRO A 161 13.59 11.63 2.46
C PRO A 161 13.44 10.45 1.49
N LEU A 162 13.17 10.72 0.21
CA LEU A 162 13.08 9.71 -0.84
C LEU A 162 14.42 9.46 -1.53
N GLY A 163 15.46 10.25 -1.21
CA GLY A 163 16.73 10.24 -1.94
C GLY A 163 16.54 10.65 -3.40
N ALA A 164 15.59 11.54 -3.66
CA ALA A 164 15.20 11.96 -5.00
C ALA A 164 15.72 13.35 -5.35
N THR A 165 16.12 13.55 -6.60
CA THR A 165 16.52 14.85 -7.14
C THR A 165 15.67 15.18 -8.37
N LEU A 166 15.20 16.42 -8.45
CA LEU A 166 14.45 16.93 -9.59
C LEU A 166 15.39 17.57 -10.60
N GLU A 167 15.39 17.03 -11.83
CA GLU A 167 16.09 17.59 -12.99
C GLU A 167 15.07 18.08 -14.02
N PHE A 168 15.43 19.15 -14.75
CA PHE A 168 14.62 19.66 -15.85
C PHE A 168 15.34 19.44 -17.18
N SER A 169 14.77 18.60 -18.05
CA SER A 169 15.30 18.33 -19.38
C SER A 169 14.17 18.04 -20.37
N PRO A 170 13.90 18.97 -21.29
CA PRO A 170 12.60 19.66 -21.58
C PRO A 170 11.33 19.29 -20.78
N SER A 171 11.25 18.11 -20.19
CA SER A 171 10.27 17.70 -19.19
C SER A 171 10.96 17.49 -17.84
N PRO A 172 10.26 17.73 -16.71
CA PRO A 172 10.77 17.42 -15.38
C PRO A 172 10.95 15.91 -15.17
N VAL A 173 12.05 15.52 -14.53
CA VAL A 173 12.40 14.14 -14.22
C VAL A 173 12.87 14.03 -12.77
N LEU A 174 12.29 13.10 -12.02
CA LEU A 174 12.80 12.71 -10.70
C LEU A 174 13.81 11.56 -10.86
N HIS A 175 15.02 11.75 -10.35
CA HIS A 175 16.05 10.73 -10.27
C HIS A 175 16.15 10.22 -8.84
N PHE A 176 16.19 8.90 -8.66
CA PHE A 176 16.34 8.27 -7.36
C PHE A 176 17.69 7.56 -7.31
N GLY A 177 18.39 7.67 -6.18
CA GLY A 177 19.69 7.00 -5.95
C GLY A 177 19.59 5.48 -6.04
N GLY A 178 19.65 4.94 -7.27
CA GLY A 178 19.40 3.52 -7.53
C GLY A 178 18.84 3.17 -8.91
N SER A 179 19.07 3.99 -9.94
CA SER A 179 18.69 3.80 -11.36
C SER A 179 17.22 4.06 -11.77
N ALA A 180 16.33 4.40 -10.84
CA ALA A 180 14.98 4.80 -11.21
C ALA A 180 14.94 6.27 -11.67
N SER A 181 14.31 6.53 -12.82
CA SER A 181 13.95 7.88 -13.25
C SER A 181 12.45 7.94 -13.56
N VAL A 182 11.77 8.96 -13.09
CA VAL A 182 10.33 9.15 -13.28
C VAL A 182 10.11 10.48 -13.98
N ARG A 183 9.56 10.45 -15.18
CA ARG A 183 9.15 11.67 -15.87
C ARG A 183 7.83 12.15 -15.28
N LEU A 184 7.70 13.46 -15.17
CA LEU A 184 6.51 14.10 -14.65
C LEU A 184 5.80 14.89 -15.76
N LEU A 185 4.50 15.00 -15.60
CA LEU A 185 3.65 15.83 -16.44
C LEU A 185 2.71 16.61 -15.52
N VAL A 186 2.62 17.92 -15.74
CA VAL A 186 1.90 18.83 -14.84
C VAL A 186 0.78 19.52 -15.62
N GLY A 187 -0.45 19.31 -15.17
CA GLY A 187 -1.63 19.99 -15.69
C GLY A 187 -2.03 21.16 -14.80
N HIS A 188 -2.28 22.31 -15.41
CA HIS A 188 -2.61 23.57 -14.72
C HIS A 188 -4.12 23.83 -14.70
N GLY A 189 -4.91 22.76 -14.73
CA GLY A 189 -6.37 22.78 -14.71
C GLY A 189 -6.92 21.45 -14.19
N PRO A 190 -8.24 21.38 -13.93
CA PRO A 190 -8.88 20.18 -13.41
C PRO A 190 -8.72 19.00 -14.38
N PHE A 191 -8.50 17.81 -13.83
CA PHE A 191 -8.52 16.59 -14.65
C PHE A 191 -9.96 16.28 -15.10
N PRO A 192 -10.22 15.95 -16.37
CA PRO A 192 -11.58 15.79 -16.88
C PRO A 192 -12.21 14.49 -16.39
N ALA A 193 -13.45 14.57 -15.91
CA ALA A 193 -14.21 13.43 -15.36
C ALA A 193 -14.42 12.25 -16.32
N ASN A 194 -14.36 12.51 -17.62
CA ASN A 194 -14.73 11.55 -18.66
C ASN A 194 -13.76 10.37 -18.69
N GLY A 195 -14.29 9.15 -18.60
CA GLY A 195 -13.49 7.93 -18.65
C GLY A 195 -12.79 7.55 -17.34
N MET A 196 -13.02 8.28 -16.24
CA MET A 196 -12.60 7.86 -14.91
C MET A 196 -13.64 6.93 -14.28
N ASP A 197 -13.17 5.83 -13.67
CA ASP A 197 -14.00 5.01 -12.81
C ASP A 197 -14.05 5.61 -11.39
N ARG A 198 -15.25 6.08 -11.02
CA ARG A 198 -15.52 6.79 -9.77
C ARG A 198 -16.32 5.95 -8.78
N ARG A 199 -16.47 4.63 -9.00
CA ARG A 199 -17.30 3.76 -8.14
C ARG A 199 -16.82 3.67 -6.69
N LEU A 200 -15.54 3.98 -6.44
CA LEU A 200 -14.91 3.89 -5.11
C LEU A 200 -14.83 5.23 -4.37
N VAL A 201 -15.34 6.33 -4.94
CA VAL A 201 -15.27 7.65 -4.31
C VAL A 201 -16.65 8.22 -4.03
N PRO A 202 -16.80 9.05 -2.98
CA PRO A 202 -18.07 9.71 -2.71
C PRO A 202 -18.48 10.63 -3.90
N PRO A 203 -19.78 10.76 -4.17
CA PRO A 203 -20.27 11.74 -5.13
C PRO A 203 -19.76 13.14 -4.78
N GLY A 204 -19.24 13.86 -5.77
CA GLY A 204 -18.77 15.23 -5.59
C GLY A 204 -17.31 15.39 -5.14
N LEU A 205 -16.53 14.31 -5.02
CA LEU A 205 -15.07 14.43 -4.81
C LEU A 205 -14.48 15.37 -5.90
N PRO A 206 -13.77 16.45 -5.52
CA PRO A 206 -13.26 17.43 -6.46
C PRO A 206 -12.17 16.82 -7.35
N LEU A 207 -12.08 17.24 -8.61
CA LEU A 207 -11.08 16.74 -9.56
C LEU A 207 -9.78 17.56 -9.57
N GLY A 208 -9.57 18.31 -8.49
CA GLY A 208 -8.44 19.21 -8.29
C GLY A 208 -8.52 20.50 -9.11
N ALA A 209 -7.68 21.47 -8.75
CA ALA A 209 -7.43 22.67 -9.56
C ALA A 209 -6.28 22.45 -10.56
N GLY A 210 -5.46 21.42 -10.34
CA GLY A 210 -4.40 20.97 -11.21
C GLY A 210 -4.13 19.48 -11.00
N PHE A 211 -3.16 18.94 -11.73
CA PHE A 211 -2.74 17.56 -11.54
C PHE A 211 -1.25 17.36 -11.78
N LEU A 212 -0.70 16.32 -11.14
CA LEU A 212 0.65 15.82 -11.38
C LEU A 212 0.58 14.35 -11.80
N THR A 213 0.95 14.05 -13.04
CA THR A 213 1.05 12.68 -13.53
C THR A 213 2.48 12.18 -13.43
N LEU A 214 2.64 10.99 -12.85
CA LEU A 214 3.87 10.24 -12.80
C LEU A 214 3.87 9.20 -13.92
N LEU A 215 4.79 9.32 -14.86
CA LEU A 215 4.82 8.48 -16.07
C LEU A 215 5.59 7.17 -15.80
N GLY A 216 5.02 6.04 -16.25
CA GLY A 216 5.48 4.67 -15.93
C GLY A 216 6.08 3.88 -17.09
N GLY A 217 6.83 4.51 -17.98
CA GLY A 217 7.37 3.85 -19.17
C GLY A 217 6.32 3.52 -20.24
N VAL A 218 6.75 2.89 -21.34
CA VAL A 218 5.88 2.56 -22.48
C VAL A 218 5.08 1.29 -22.15
N PRO A 219 3.73 1.31 -22.23
CA PRO A 219 2.89 0.14 -21.95
C PRO A 219 3.30 -1.10 -22.73
N GLY A 220 3.30 -2.26 -22.04
CA GLY A 220 3.60 -3.57 -22.62
C GLY A 220 5.06 -3.79 -23.05
N MET A 221 5.94 -2.78 -22.94
CA MET A 221 7.35 -2.94 -23.29
C MET A 221 8.06 -3.84 -22.29
N GLY A 222 7.83 -3.66 -20.98
CA GLY A 222 8.50 -4.50 -20.00
C GLY A 222 8.00 -5.94 -20.03
N LEU A 223 6.75 -6.21 -20.42
CA LEU A 223 6.28 -7.59 -20.62
C LEU A 223 7.07 -8.28 -21.74
N LYS A 224 7.31 -7.58 -22.86
CA LYS A 224 8.19 -8.08 -23.94
C LYS A 224 9.61 -8.29 -23.43
N LEU A 225 10.14 -7.37 -22.61
CA LEU A 225 11.48 -7.51 -22.03
C LEU A 225 11.58 -8.65 -21.01
N ARG A 226 10.52 -8.93 -20.23
CA ARG A 226 10.44 -10.10 -19.32
C ARG A 226 10.56 -11.41 -20.09
N HIS A 227 9.92 -11.52 -21.24
CA HIS A 227 10.07 -12.70 -22.10
C HIS A 227 11.49 -12.87 -22.67
N LEU A 228 12.25 -11.77 -22.81
CA LEU A 228 13.63 -11.81 -23.31
C LEU A 228 14.68 -11.94 -22.21
N SER A 229 14.36 -11.53 -20.97
CA SER A 229 15.30 -11.51 -19.84
C SER A 229 14.62 -12.02 -18.57
N PRO A 230 15.03 -13.19 -18.04
CA PRO A 230 14.52 -13.72 -16.77
C PRO A 230 14.79 -12.80 -15.57
N ASN A 231 15.79 -11.92 -15.66
CA ASN A 231 16.19 -10.98 -14.62
C ASN A 231 15.56 -9.59 -14.82
N HIS A 232 14.34 -9.55 -15.33
CA HIS A 232 13.62 -8.29 -15.45
C HIS A 232 13.42 -7.64 -14.07
N ARG A 233 13.44 -6.32 -14.06
CA ARG A 233 13.35 -5.51 -12.83
C ARG A 233 12.08 -5.84 -12.04
N ASP A 234 12.22 -5.94 -10.73
CA ASP A 234 11.06 -6.00 -9.81
C ASP A 234 10.54 -4.57 -9.59
N ASP A 235 9.47 -4.20 -10.30
CA ASP A 235 8.89 -2.85 -10.25
C ASP A 235 8.22 -2.51 -8.92
N PHE A 236 7.83 -3.51 -8.15
CA PHE A 236 7.33 -3.34 -6.80
C PHE A 236 8.42 -3.54 -5.73
N GLY A 237 9.60 -3.99 -6.14
CA GLY A 237 10.78 -4.21 -5.31
C GLY A 237 11.22 -2.99 -4.51
N PRO A 238 12.17 -3.14 -3.56
CA PRO A 238 12.68 -2.02 -2.76
C PRO A 238 13.17 -0.83 -3.59
N GLN A 239 13.71 -1.08 -4.78
CA GLN A 239 14.15 -0.07 -5.76
C GLN A 239 13.27 -0.06 -7.03
N GLY A 240 12.11 -0.70 -6.98
CA GLY A 240 11.17 -0.81 -8.08
C GLY A 240 10.51 0.53 -8.41
N GLN A 241 10.25 0.77 -9.69
CA GLN A 241 9.71 2.05 -10.14
C GLN A 241 8.34 2.35 -9.50
N LEU A 242 7.42 1.39 -9.46
CA LEU A 242 6.07 1.61 -8.93
C LEU A 242 6.07 1.86 -7.43
N ARG A 243 6.95 1.19 -6.68
CA ARG A 243 7.11 1.51 -5.25
C ARG A 243 7.59 2.94 -5.05
N VAL A 244 8.53 3.40 -5.86
CA VAL A 244 9.01 4.78 -5.85
C VAL A 244 7.90 5.77 -6.20
N LEU A 245 7.11 5.50 -7.24
CA LEU A 245 5.91 6.30 -7.57
C LEU A 245 4.95 6.36 -6.38
N GLY A 246 4.76 5.22 -5.71
CA GLY A 246 3.95 5.09 -4.52
C GLY A 246 4.38 6.03 -3.40
N ARG A 247 5.69 6.10 -3.14
CA ARG A 247 6.29 6.97 -2.11
C ARG A 247 6.16 8.46 -2.44
N VAL A 248 6.33 8.85 -3.71
CA VAL A 248 6.11 10.25 -4.15
C VAL A 248 4.65 10.65 -3.93
N ALA A 249 3.71 9.83 -4.39
CA ALA A 249 2.29 10.04 -4.19
C ALA A 249 1.92 10.11 -2.69
N GLN A 250 2.44 9.19 -1.88
CA GLN A 250 2.26 9.19 -0.43
C GLN A 250 2.67 10.51 0.21
N ARG A 251 3.84 11.06 -0.16
CA ARG A 251 4.34 12.32 0.40
C ARG A 251 3.46 13.51 0.01
N LEU A 252 3.01 13.58 -1.24
CA LEU A 252 2.13 14.64 -1.73
C LEU A 252 0.74 14.60 -1.07
N LEU A 253 0.21 13.39 -0.83
CA LEU A 253 -1.04 13.22 -0.08
C LEU A 253 -0.88 13.62 1.38
N GLN A 254 0.21 13.20 2.03
CA GLN A 254 0.50 13.52 3.43
C GLN A 254 0.78 15.00 3.68
N SER A 255 1.32 15.72 2.70
CA SER A 255 1.53 17.16 2.79
C SER A 255 0.26 17.98 2.50
N GLY A 256 -0.83 17.33 2.08
CA GLY A 256 -2.06 18.01 1.63
C GLY A 256 -1.94 18.66 0.25
N ALA A 257 -0.86 18.40 -0.50
CA ALA A 257 -0.72 18.96 -1.85
C ALA A 257 -1.69 18.28 -2.84
N ALA A 258 -1.95 16.99 -2.61
CA ALA A 258 -2.92 16.19 -3.35
C ALA A 258 -3.98 15.61 -2.41
N HIS A 259 -5.20 15.41 -2.90
CA HIS A 259 -6.31 14.83 -2.13
C HIS A 259 -6.86 13.53 -2.71
N ALA A 260 -6.49 13.18 -3.95
CA ALA A 260 -6.95 11.97 -4.63
C ALA A 260 -5.91 11.43 -5.62
N VAL A 261 -6.02 10.14 -5.96
CA VAL A 261 -5.13 9.45 -6.88
C VAL A 261 -5.94 8.70 -7.93
N LEU A 262 -5.68 9.01 -9.20
CA LEU A 262 -6.14 8.24 -10.34
C LEU A 262 -5.06 7.22 -10.71
N VAL A 263 -5.43 5.94 -10.70
CA VAL A 263 -4.53 4.83 -11.08
C VAL A 263 -4.81 4.45 -12.53
N HIS A 264 -3.86 4.77 -13.40
CA HIS A 264 -4.00 4.46 -14.82
C HIS A 264 -3.82 2.97 -15.07
N ARG A 265 -4.44 2.49 -16.16
CA ARG A 265 -4.48 1.06 -16.57
C ARG A 265 -5.14 0.10 -15.56
N SER A 266 -5.58 0.59 -14.42
CA SER A 266 -6.41 -0.10 -13.45
C SER A 266 -7.89 0.27 -13.64
N GLY A 267 -8.38 0.21 -14.89
CA GLY A 267 -9.71 0.71 -15.23
C GLY A 267 -9.89 2.23 -15.10
N GLN A 268 -8.80 3.00 -14.97
CA GLN A 268 -8.84 4.44 -14.66
C GLN A 268 -9.57 4.72 -13.33
N VAL A 269 -9.34 3.87 -12.32
CA VAL A 269 -10.00 4.00 -11.03
C VAL A 269 -9.45 5.18 -10.22
N LEU A 270 -10.38 5.97 -9.69
CA LEU A 270 -10.09 7.09 -8.80
C LEU A 270 -10.23 6.64 -7.35
N PHE A 271 -9.22 6.94 -6.54
CA PHE A 271 -9.24 6.74 -5.10
C PHE A 271 -9.16 8.07 -4.35
N GLU A 272 -9.87 8.15 -3.24
CA GLU A 272 -9.59 9.15 -2.21
C GLU A 272 -8.19 8.91 -1.63
N GLY A 273 -7.46 9.99 -1.32
CA GLY A 273 -6.09 9.92 -0.82
C GLY A 273 -5.92 9.00 0.38
N GLN A 274 -6.82 9.06 1.37
CA GLN A 274 -6.74 8.23 2.58
C GLN A 274 -6.93 6.74 2.29
N GLU A 275 -7.90 6.39 1.44
CA GLU A 275 -8.14 5.01 1.05
C GLU A 275 -6.97 4.45 0.23
N TRP A 276 -6.40 5.26 -0.66
CA TRP A 276 -5.22 4.86 -1.43
C TRP A 276 -3.99 4.66 -0.53
N LEU A 277 -3.74 5.55 0.43
CA LEU A 277 -2.67 5.40 1.43
C LEU A 277 -2.83 4.12 2.26
N ARG A 278 -4.06 3.79 2.67
CA ARG A 278 -4.36 2.55 3.40
C ARG A 278 -4.00 1.31 2.57
N ARG A 279 -4.30 1.33 1.26
CA ARG A 279 -3.99 0.25 0.32
C ARG A 279 -2.51 0.12 -0.01
N LEU A 280 -1.77 1.23 0.03
CA LEU A 280 -0.35 1.28 -0.29
C LEU A 280 0.51 0.50 0.72
N GLY A 281 0.10 0.46 1.99
CA GLY A 281 0.86 -0.19 3.05
C GLY A 281 2.14 0.57 3.43
N ASN A 282 3.06 -0.08 4.16
CA ASN A 282 4.30 0.54 4.60
C ASN A 282 5.39 0.42 3.52
N THR A 283 5.50 1.43 2.65
CA THR A 283 6.47 1.48 1.55
C THR A 283 7.92 1.62 1.98
N ASP A 284 8.21 1.76 3.27
CA ASP A 284 9.57 1.71 3.80
C ASP A 284 10.00 0.28 4.19
N ASP A 285 9.07 -0.67 4.40
CA ASP A 285 9.40 -2.09 4.63
C ASP A 285 9.84 -2.76 3.31
N PRO A 286 11.05 -3.32 3.17
CA PRO A 286 11.53 -3.92 1.92
C PRO A 286 10.66 -5.07 1.39
N ARG A 287 9.85 -5.72 2.24
CA ARG A 287 8.91 -6.78 1.87
C ARG A 287 7.60 -6.25 1.30
N CYS A 288 7.29 -4.98 1.55
CA CYS A 288 6.10 -4.34 1.01
C CYS A 288 6.14 -4.32 -0.53
N ARG A 289 5.05 -4.78 -1.13
CA ARG A 289 4.69 -4.73 -2.56
C ARG A 289 3.26 -4.18 -2.60
N PRO A 290 3.03 -2.92 -2.96
CA PRO A 290 1.74 -2.23 -2.74
C PRO A 290 0.57 -2.69 -3.64
N ILE A 291 0.36 -3.98 -3.88
CA ILE A 291 -0.54 -4.53 -4.92
C ILE A 291 -1.95 -3.90 -4.85
N GLY A 292 -2.52 -3.77 -3.65
CA GLY A 292 -3.88 -3.27 -3.46
C GLY A 292 -4.09 -1.80 -3.84
N ALA A 293 -3.01 -1.00 -3.97
CA ALA A 293 -3.06 0.39 -4.40
C ALA A 293 -2.97 0.56 -5.92
N TRP A 294 -2.59 -0.50 -6.65
CA TRP A 294 -2.36 -0.48 -8.10
C TRP A 294 -3.33 -1.35 -8.87
N ILE A 295 -3.85 -2.40 -8.23
CA ILE A 295 -4.71 -3.39 -8.88
C ILE A 295 -6.14 -3.18 -8.42
N ASP A 296 -7.04 -3.14 -9.39
CA ASP A 296 -8.48 -3.10 -9.20
C ASP A 296 -9.13 -4.32 -9.84
N LEU A 297 -10.36 -4.64 -9.45
CA LEU A 297 -11.09 -5.79 -9.96
C LEU A 297 -12.41 -5.35 -10.58
N GLY A 298 -12.72 -5.89 -11.75
CA GLY A 298 -13.98 -5.61 -12.44
C GLY A 298 -14.58 -6.86 -13.04
N GLU A 299 -15.90 -6.94 -13.00
CA GLU A 299 -16.65 -8.06 -13.54
C GLU A 299 -17.22 -7.70 -14.92
N SER A 300 -17.05 -8.61 -15.88
CA SER A 300 -17.66 -8.50 -17.20
C SER A 300 -18.00 -9.88 -17.72
N GLN A 301 -19.23 -10.08 -18.22
CA GLN A 301 -19.68 -11.35 -18.82
C GLN A 301 -19.49 -12.58 -17.91
N GLY A 302 -19.65 -12.42 -16.59
CA GLY A 302 -19.48 -13.51 -15.62
C GLY A 302 -18.02 -13.89 -15.36
N LEU A 303 -17.07 -13.05 -15.76
CA LEU A 303 -15.65 -13.15 -15.42
C LEU A 303 -15.25 -11.97 -14.54
N LEU A 304 -14.68 -12.26 -13.37
CA LEU A 304 -13.98 -11.28 -12.56
C LEU A 304 -12.55 -11.21 -13.04
N SER A 305 -12.09 -10.01 -13.39
CA SER A 305 -10.74 -9.78 -13.92
C SER A 305 -10.00 -8.74 -13.08
N SER A 306 -8.69 -8.90 -12.95
CA SER A 306 -7.81 -7.83 -12.51
C SER A 306 -7.66 -6.76 -13.59
N TYR A 307 -7.36 -5.55 -13.15
CA TYR A 307 -6.90 -4.45 -13.97
C TYR A 307 -5.69 -3.80 -13.27
N GLY A 308 -4.73 -3.30 -14.04
CA GLY A 308 -3.56 -2.59 -13.52
C GLY A 308 -2.30 -3.46 -13.39
N MET A 309 -2.37 -4.76 -13.65
CA MET A 309 -1.17 -5.63 -13.67
C MET A 309 -0.17 -5.20 -14.75
N GLU A 310 -0.68 -4.65 -15.86
CA GLU A 310 0.13 -4.13 -16.96
C GLU A 310 1.09 -3.01 -16.52
N VAL A 311 0.76 -2.28 -15.46
CA VAL A 311 1.64 -1.21 -14.91
C VAL A 311 2.96 -1.79 -14.38
N ALA A 312 2.95 -3.06 -13.96
CA ALA A 312 4.13 -3.81 -13.53
C ALA A 312 4.61 -4.80 -14.60
N ASP A 313 4.15 -4.63 -15.84
CA ASP A 313 4.48 -5.49 -16.97
C ASP A 313 4.10 -6.97 -16.74
N LEU A 314 2.96 -7.17 -16.07
CA LEU A 314 2.36 -8.48 -15.80
C LEU A 314 0.99 -8.58 -16.50
N PRO A 315 0.55 -9.79 -16.91
CA PRO A 315 -0.76 -9.99 -17.49
C PRO A 315 -1.86 -9.86 -16.43
N ASP A 316 -3.02 -9.36 -16.84
CA ASP A 316 -4.22 -9.43 -16.01
C ASP A 316 -4.70 -10.88 -15.87
N VAL A 317 -5.40 -11.16 -14.77
CA VAL A 317 -5.90 -12.49 -14.41
C VAL A 317 -7.42 -12.46 -14.30
N SER A 318 -8.08 -13.49 -14.80
CA SER A 318 -9.54 -13.61 -14.76
C SER A 318 -10.02 -14.96 -14.26
N VAL A 319 -11.17 -14.99 -13.61
CA VAL A 319 -11.84 -16.19 -13.07
C VAL A 319 -13.35 -16.05 -13.24
N ALA A 320 -14.04 -17.15 -13.52
CA ALA A 320 -15.50 -17.15 -13.56
C ALA A 320 -16.11 -16.79 -12.19
N THR A 321 -17.09 -15.89 -12.18
CA THR A 321 -17.84 -15.50 -10.96
C THR A 321 -18.95 -16.48 -10.60
N SER A 322 -19.24 -17.42 -11.50
CA SER A 322 -20.12 -18.56 -11.22
C SER A 322 -19.29 -19.82 -10.97
N SER A 323 -19.70 -20.61 -9.98
CA SER A 323 -19.13 -21.93 -9.69
C SER A 323 -20.27 -22.90 -9.41
N PRO A 324 -20.31 -24.07 -10.05
CA PRO A 324 -21.33 -25.08 -9.78
C PRO A 324 -21.42 -25.39 -8.29
N GLY A 325 -22.64 -25.32 -7.74
CA GLY A 325 -22.91 -25.65 -6.35
C GLY A 325 -22.65 -24.53 -5.33
N LEU A 326 -22.04 -23.40 -5.71
CA LEU A 326 -21.85 -22.26 -4.79
C LEU A 326 -22.96 -21.22 -4.93
N PRO A 327 -23.44 -20.61 -3.83
CA PRO A 327 -24.24 -19.37 -3.90
C PRO A 327 -23.46 -18.25 -4.61
N GLU A 328 -24.16 -17.36 -5.31
CA GLU A 328 -23.57 -16.30 -6.14
C GLU A 328 -22.54 -15.44 -5.37
N GLY A 329 -22.89 -14.94 -4.18
CA GLY A 329 -21.97 -14.12 -3.38
C GLY A 329 -20.73 -14.87 -2.88
N GLU A 330 -20.87 -16.18 -2.62
CA GLU A 330 -19.74 -17.02 -2.24
C GLU A 330 -18.85 -17.31 -3.45
N ALA A 331 -19.44 -17.63 -4.62
CA ALA A 331 -18.71 -17.85 -5.86
C ALA A 331 -17.91 -16.60 -6.28
N TYR A 332 -18.52 -15.41 -6.22
CA TYR A 332 -17.83 -14.15 -6.45
C TYR A 332 -16.66 -13.94 -5.46
N SER A 333 -16.87 -14.22 -4.17
CA SER A 333 -15.81 -14.12 -3.16
C SER A 333 -14.65 -15.08 -3.45
N ARG A 334 -14.91 -16.31 -3.91
CA ARG A 334 -13.87 -17.27 -4.30
C ARG A 334 -13.12 -16.81 -5.55
N ALA A 335 -13.83 -16.26 -6.54
CA ALA A 335 -13.20 -15.68 -7.73
C ALA A 335 -12.27 -14.51 -7.34
N HIS A 336 -12.72 -13.63 -6.45
CA HIS A 336 -11.94 -12.51 -5.94
C HIS A 336 -10.65 -12.97 -5.27
N GLU A 337 -10.72 -13.96 -4.36
CA GLU A 337 -9.55 -14.53 -3.71
C GLU A 337 -8.57 -15.13 -4.75
N ALA A 338 -9.08 -15.91 -5.70
CA ALA A 338 -8.25 -16.55 -6.71
C ALA A 338 -7.51 -15.54 -7.59
N VAL A 339 -8.20 -14.50 -8.08
CA VAL A 339 -7.56 -13.42 -8.86
C VAL A 339 -6.50 -12.71 -8.02
N MET A 340 -6.82 -12.32 -6.79
CA MET A 340 -5.89 -11.57 -5.95
C MET A 340 -4.66 -12.40 -5.53
N VAL A 341 -4.83 -13.70 -5.26
CA VAL A 341 -3.70 -14.59 -4.94
C VAL A 341 -2.81 -14.81 -6.18
N ALA A 342 -3.39 -14.89 -7.38
CA ALA A 342 -2.60 -14.97 -8.60
C ALA A 342 -1.80 -13.68 -8.86
N CYS A 343 -2.43 -12.52 -8.71
CA CYS A 343 -1.75 -11.22 -8.77
C CYS A 343 -0.63 -11.12 -7.73
N HIS A 344 -0.90 -11.49 -6.49
CA HIS A 344 0.08 -11.52 -5.39
C HIS A 344 1.27 -12.42 -5.74
N THR A 345 1.00 -13.63 -6.23
CA THR A 345 2.03 -14.62 -6.58
C THR A 345 2.97 -14.09 -7.67
N MET A 346 2.42 -13.44 -8.70
CA MET A 346 3.25 -12.83 -9.76
C MET A 346 4.04 -11.63 -9.26
N VAL A 347 3.43 -10.75 -8.47
CA VAL A 347 4.06 -9.53 -7.94
C VAL A 347 5.17 -9.87 -6.94
N HIS A 348 4.90 -10.70 -5.94
CA HIS A 348 5.90 -11.08 -4.94
C HIS A 348 6.94 -12.06 -5.49
N GLY A 349 6.55 -12.91 -6.44
CA GLY A 349 7.47 -13.81 -7.14
C GLY A 349 8.27 -13.13 -8.24
N ASN A 350 7.93 -11.88 -8.59
CA ASN A 350 8.45 -11.14 -9.76
C ASN A 350 8.55 -12.02 -11.02
N ARG A 351 7.50 -12.82 -11.28
CA ARG A 351 7.48 -13.81 -12.37
C ARG A 351 6.09 -13.93 -12.98
N LEU A 352 6.05 -14.49 -14.18
CA LEU A 352 4.80 -14.91 -14.81
C LEU A 352 4.36 -16.26 -14.24
N LEU A 353 3.05 -16.47 -14.14
CA LEU A 353 2.49 -17.81 -13.96
C LEU A 353 2.55 -18.58 -15.28
N ALA A 354 2.93 -19.84 -15.23
CA ALA A 354 3.05 -20.68 -16.42
C ALA A 354 1.70 -21.29 -16.82
N ASP A 355 1.51 -21.56 -18.11
CA ASP A 355 0.38 -22.38 -18.58
C ASP A 355 0.43 -23.77 -17.92
N GLY A 356 -0.70 -24.21 -17.39
CA GLY A 356 -0.84 -25.45 -16.65
C GLY A 356 -0.38 -25.40 -15.19
N GLU A 357 0.21 -24.29 -14.72
CA GLU A 357 0.60 -24.12 -13.32
C GLU A 357 -0.64 -24.22 -12.42
N GLU A 358 -0.53 -24.95 -11.30
CA GLU A 358 -1.59 -25.04 -10.30
C GLU A 358 -1.33 -24.08 -9.14
N LEU A 359 -2.22 -23.12 -8.98
CA LEU A 359 -2.22 -22.15 -7.90
C LEU A 359 -3.06 -22.67 -6.73
N VAL A 360 -2.46 -22.70 -5.54
CA VAL A 360 -3.18 -22.97 -4.28
C VAL A 360 -3.72 -21.64 -3.77
N VAL A 361 -5.05 -21.53 -3.60
CA VAL A 361 -5.71 -20.29 -3.18
C VAL A 361 -6.23 -20.45 -1.75
N PRO A 362 -5.57 -19.84 -0.75
CA PRO A 362 -6.02 -19.94 0.63
C PRO A 362 -7.38 -19.28 0.86
N LEU A 363 -8.25 -19.97 1.60
CA LEU A 363 -9.62 -19.52 1.85
C LEU A 363 -9.67 -18.32 2.82
N GLY A 364 -10.38 -17.26 2.41
CA GLY A 364 -10.73 -16.11 3.26
C GLY A 364 -9.60 -15.12 3.48
N VAL A 365 -8.46 -15.30 2.81
CA VAL A 365 -7.25 -14.51 3.03
C VAL A 365 -7.33 -13.20 2.26
N ALA A 366 -7.25 -12.09 2.99
CA ALA A 366 -7.13 -10.79 2.38
C ALA A 366 -5.70 -10.59 1.87
N VAL A 367 -5.56 -10.51 0.55
CA VAL A 367 -4.30 -10.15 -0.10
C VAL A 367 -4.06 -8.65 0.08
N GLY A 368 -2.94 -8.31 0.69
CA GLY A 368 -2.52 -6.94 0.94
C GLY A 368 -1.16 -6.62 0.33
N ALA A 369 -0.47 -5.65 0.92
CA ALA A 369 0.82 -5.19 0.45
C ALA A 369 2.01 -6.08 0.89
N PHE A 370 1.78 -7.09 1.71
CA PHE A 370 2.84 -7.91 2.31
C PHE A 370 2.80 -9.34 1.79
N PRO A 371 3.93 -10.09 1.85
CA PRO A 371 3.93 -11.50 1.53
C PRO A 371 2.88 -12.24 2.36
N LEU A 372 2.26 -13.27 1.78
CA LEU A 372 1.47 -14.21 2.56
C LEU A 372 2.48 -15.03 3.40
N GLU A 373 2.64 -14.69 4.67
CA GLU A 373 3.61 -15.36 5.55
C GLU A 373 3.16 -16.80 5.81
N ALA A 374 4.06 -17.78 5.64
CA ALA A 374 3.75 -19.21 5.75
C ALA A 374 3.35 -19.65 7.17
N ASP A 375 3.70 -18.85 8.17
CA ASP A 375 3.32 -19.02 9.57
C ASP A 375 2.01 -18.35 9.92
N ASN A 376 1.34 -17.68 8.97
CA ASN A 376 0.01 -17.12 9.18
C ASN A 376 -0.89 -18.27 9.64
N PRO A 377 -1.27 -18.32 10.93
CA PRO A 377 -1.73 -19.52 11.62
C PRO A 377 -3.15 -19.97 11.22
N GLY A 378 -3.65 -19.42 10.11
CA GLY A 378 -4.86 -19.82 9.40
C GLY A 378 -4.63 -20.30 7.96
N LEU A 379 -3.41 -20.28 7.41
CA LEU A 379 -3.12 -20.81 6.08
C LEU A 379 -2.90 -22.32 6.16
N THR A 380 -3.93 -23.11 5.85
CA THR A 380 -3.76 -24.55 5.62
C THR A 380 -4.03 -24.88 4.16
N GLU A 381 -3.07 -25.52 3.50
CA GLU A 381 -3.23 -25.94 2.10
C GLU A 381 -4.19 -27.11 1.94
N ALA A 382 -4.44 -27.88 3.02
CA ALA A 382 -5.25 -29.10 2.98
C ALA A 382 -6.67 -28.89 2.42
N PHE A 383 -7.20 -27.66 2.51
CA PHE A 383 -8.56 -27.31 2.05
C PHE A 383 -8.59 -26.17 1.04
N ALA A 384 -7.42 -25.67 0.64
CA ALA A 384 -7.34 -24.56 -0.29
C ALA A 384 -7.74 -25.05 -1.70
N PRO A 385 -8.71 -24.40 -2.36
CA PRO A 385 -9.02 -24.70 -3.75
C PRO A 385 -7.79 -24.50 -4.63
N ARG A 386 -7.64 -25.41 -5.61
CA ARG A 386 -6.61 -25.35 -6.62
C ARG A 386 -7.19 -24.81 -7.91
N TYR A 387 -6.46 -23.90 -8.54
CA TYR A 387 -6.81 -23.35 -9.84
C TYR A 387 -5.68 -23.61 -10.83
N ARG A 388 -6.01 -24.11 -12.01
CA ARG A 388 -5.09 -24.25 -13.13
C ARG A 388 -5.05 -22.96 -13.91
N VAL A 389 -3.84 -22.46 -14.16
CA VAL A 389 -3.58 -21.30 -15.01
C VAL A 389 -3.68 -21.73 -16.47
N GLN A 390 -4.39 -20.96 -17.28
CA GLN A 390 -4.54 -21.15 -18.72
C GLN A 390 -4.37 -19.82 -19.46
N PRO A 391 -3.94 -19.82 -20.73
CA PRO A 391 -3.97 -18.63 -21.57
C PRO A 391 -5.42 -18.15 -21.76
N GLY A 392 -5.69 -16.91 -21.40
CA GLY A 392 -6.93 -16.20 -21.69
C GLY A 392 -6.71 -15.13 -22.75
N GLY A 393 -7.77 -14.70 -23.44
CA GLY A 393 -7.66 -13.85 -24.64
C GLY A 393 -6.68 -12.66 -24.55
N ARG A 394 -6.66 -11.92 -23.43
CA ARG A 394 -5.72 -10.80 -23.19
C ARG A 394 -4.83 -10.98 -21.94
N GLY A 395 -4.86 -12.15 -21.31
CA GLY A 395 -4.23 -12.35 -20.00
C GLY A 395 -4.23 -13.81 -19.59
N LEU A 396 -4.34 -14.06 -18.28
CA LEU A 396 -4.44 -15.39 -17.72
C LEU A 396 -5.89 -15.67 -17.30
N GLN A 397 -6.31 -16.92 -17.47
CA GLN A 397 -7.57 -17.42 -16.95
C GLN A 397 -7.27 -18.50 -15.91
N LEU A 398 -7.87 -18.40 -14.72
CA LEU A 398 -7.79 -19.47 -13.73
C LEU A 398 -9.05 -20.32 -13.80
N VAL A 399 -8.86 -21.63 -13.87
CA VAL A 399 -9.93 -22.62 -13.91
C VAL A 399 -9.80 -23.53 -12.69
N PRO A 400 -10.84 -23.69 -11.85
CA PRO A 400 -10.80 -24.62 -10.73
C PRO A 400 -10.41 -26.03 -11.19
N VAL A 401 -9.43 -26.65 -10.55
CA VAL A 401 -9.00 -28.04 -10.84
C VAL A 401 -10.08 -29.04 -10.44
N VAL A 402 -10.78 -28.74 -9.34
CA VAL A 402 -11.95 -29.43 -8.84
C VAL A 402 -13.01 -28.40 -8.45
N PRO A 403 -14.30 -28.78 -8.34
CA PRO A 403 -15.33 -27.89 -7.84
C PRO A 403 -14.93 -27.28 -6.50
N VAL A 404 -15.04 -25.95 -6.39
CA VAL A 404 -14.66 -25.23 -5.18
C VAL A 404 -15.66 -25.57 -4.07
N PRO A 405 -15.20 -26.06 -2.90
CA PRO A 405 -16.10 -26.47 -1.82
C PRO A 405 -16.77 -25.27 -1.17
N LYS A 406 -18.01 -25.45 -0.68
CA LYS A 406 -18.67 -24.45 0.16
C LYS A 406 -17.93 -24.30 1.49
N LEU A 407 -17.81 -23.09 2.00
CA LEU A 407 -17.25 -22.84 3.33
C LEU A 407 -17.99 -23.61 4.42
N ALA A 408 -19.31 -23.73 4.31
CA ALA A 408 -20.14 -24.52 5.22
C ALA A 408 -19.75 -26.01 5.25
N ASP A 409 -19.41 -26.59 4.10
CA ASP A 409 -19.00 -28.00 4.00
C ASP A 409 -17.59 -28.19 4.57
N VAL A 410 -16.69 -27.22 4.35
CA VAL A 410 -15.37 -27.19 4.97
C VAL A 410 -15.49 -27.08 6.50
N TRP A 411 -16.39 -26.24 6.99
CA TRP A 411 -16.69 -26.13 8.43
C TRP A 411 -17.20 -27.45 8.99
N ALA A 412 -18.21 -28.06 8.36
CA ALA A 412 -18.77 -29.34 8.80
C ALA A 412 -17.72 -30.44 8.94
N ARG A 413 -16.85 -30.58 7.93
CA ARG A 413 -15.78 -31.57 7.96
C ARG A 413 -14.76 -31.28 9.06
N THR A 414 -14.26 -30.04 9.12
CA THR A 414 -13.14 -29.69 10.01
C THR A 414 -13.54 -29.59 11.48
N ALA A 415 -14.79 -29.22 11.78
CA ALA A 415 -15.30 -29.19 13.15
C ALA A 415 -15.48 -30.60 13.75
N SER A 416 -15.75 -31.60 12.90
CA SER A 416 -15.97 -32.99 13.32
C SER A 416 -14.70 -33.86 13.31
N ALA A 417 -13.64 -33.45 12.61
CA ALA A 417 -12.42 -34.22 12.47
C ALA A 417 -11.37 -33.87 13.56
N PRO A 418 -10.94 -34.83 14.40
CA PRO A 418 -9.91 -34.58 15.40
C PRO A 418 -8.61 -34.08 14.77
N GLY A 419 -8.11 -32.93 15.23
CA GLY A 419 -6.84 -32.36 14.78
C GLY A 419 -6.91 -31.51 13.50
N GLU A 420 -8.00 -31.55 12.76
CA GLU A 420 -8.25 -30.60 11.67
C GLU A 420 -8.82 -29.29 12.22
N ARG A 421 -8.57 -28.18 11.53
CA ARG A 421 -9.08 -26.87 11.91
C ARG A 421 -9.42 -26.08 10.66
N MET A 422 -10.58 -25.42 10.68
CA MET A 422 -10.90 -24.45 9.65
C MET A 422 -9.86 -23.31 9.69
N PRO A 423 -9.31 -22.91 8.51
CA PRO A 423 -8.60 -21.65 8.36
C PRO A 423 -9.32 -20.51 9.07
N PHE A 424 -8.61 -19.78 9.93
CA PHE A 424 -9.22 -18.65 10.66
C PHE A 424 -9.89 -17.64 9.72
N PRO A 425 -9.25 -17.21 8.61
CA PRO A 425 -9.88 -16.25 7.70
C PRO A 425 -11.18 -16.79 7.07
N ALA A 426 -11.23 -18.08 6.73
CA ALA A 426 -12.43 -18.72 6.21
C ALA A 426 -13.56 -18.81 7.25
N TYR A 427 -13.22 -19.21 8.50
CA TYR A 427 -14.19 -19.23 9.61
C TYR A 427 -14.75 -17.84 9.88
N ARG A 428 -13.86 -16.84 9.93
CA ARG A 428 -14.22 -15.43 10.11
C ARG A 428 -15.21 -14.96 9.04
N GLN A 429 -14.95 -15.27 7.77
CA GLN A 429 -15.84 -14.91 6.68
C GLN A 429 -17.20 -15.58 6.80
N LEU A 430 -17.23 -16.88 7.14
CA LEU A 430 -18.47 -17.62 7.35
C LEU A 430 -19.30 -17.03 8.49
N LEU A 431 -18.67 -16.74 9.64
CA LEU A 431 -19.34 -16.11 10.78
C LEU A 431 -19.83 -14.70 10.45
N LEU A 432 -19.01 -13.86 9.80
CA LEU A 432 -19.38 -12.50 9.42
C LEU A 432 -20.57 -12.49 8.43
N SER A 433 -20.57 -13.38 7.44
CA SER A 433 -21.67 -13.49 6.49
C SER A 433 -23.00 -13.79 7.21
N GLN A 434 -22.98 -14.65 8.22
CA GLN A 434 -24.17 -14.94 9.04
C GLN A 434 -24.60 -13.75 9.91
N MET A 435 -23.64 -12.97 10.42
CA MET A 435 -23.96 -11.74 11.17
C MET A 435 -24.54 -10.65 10.27
N GLU A 436 -24.00 -10.49 9.07
CA GLU A 436 -24.49 -9.56 8.05
C GLU A 436 -25.90 -9.92 7.58
N ALA A 437 -26.18 -11.21 7.38
CA ALA A 437 -27.54 -11.70 7.10
C ALA A 437 -28.55 -11.36 8.23
N LYS A 438 -28.08 -11.20 9.46
CA LYS A 438 -28.87 -10.73 10.62
C LYS A 438 -28.93 -9.19 10.73
N GLY A 439 -28.44 -8.45 9.73
CA GLY A 439 -28.45 -6.99 9.70
C GLY A 439 -27.37 -6.32 10.55
N LEU A 440 -26.30 -7.03 10.89
CA LEU A 440 -25.14 -6.49 11.59
C LEU A 440 -24.02 -6.14 10.61
N ARG A 441 -23.50 -4.91 10.67
CA ARG A 441 -22.40 -4.46 9.81
C ARG A 441 -21.10 -4.35 10.61
N LYS A 442 -20.00 -4.94 10.13
CA LYS A 442 -18.67 -4.71 10.74
C LYS A 442 -18.29 -3.23 10.63
N VAL A 443 -17.91 -2.62 11.76
CA VAL A 443 -17.44 -1.22 11.85
C VAL A 443 -16.02 -1.12 12.40
N ALA A 444 -15.56 -2.09 13.18
CA ALA A 444 -14.18 -2.20 13.61
C ALA A 444 -13.80 -3.66 13.93
N SER A 445 -12.51 -3.92 14.12
CA SER A 445 -12.01 -5.15 14.73
C SER A 445 -10.72 -4.88 15.48
N ILE A 446 -10.45 -5.69 16.49
CA ILE A 446 -9.22 -5.69 17.25
C ILE A 446 -8.57 -7.06 17.09
N THR A 447 -7.37 -7.07 16.51
CA THR A 447 -6.53 -8.26 16.33
C THR A 447 -5.37 -8.18 17.32
N ARG A 448 -4.92 -9.33 17.84
CA ARG A 448 -3.67 -9.41 18.61
C ARG A 448 -2.70 -10.32 17.87
N ASP A 449 -1.58 -9.75 17.46
CA ASP A 449 -0.63 -10.42 16.56
C ASP A 449 0.32 -11.39 17.28
N ASN A 450 0.25 -11.48 18.62
CA ASN A 450 1.16 -12.29 19.44
C ASN A 450 0.41 -13.12 20.50
N LEU A 451 -0.32 -14.14 20.08
CA LEU A 451 -0.94 -15.10 21.00
C LEU A 451 0.00 -16.29 21.22
N PRO A 452 0.31 -16.68 22.48
CA PRO A 452 1.12 -17.85 22.74
C PRO A 452 0.38 -19.12 22.28
N ALA A 453 1.10 -19.99 21.56
CA ALA A 453 0.60 -21.34 21.30
C ALA A 453 0.27 -22.04 22.63
N PRO A 454 -0.82 -22.85 22.71
CA PRO A 454 -1.61 -23.42 21.62
C PRO A 454 -2.88 -22.61 21.25
N GLN A 455 -3.01 -21.34 21.67
CA GLN A 455 -4.25 -20.59 21.52
C GLN A 455 -4.61 -20.37 20.04
N PRO A 456 -5.89 -20.55 19.65
CA PRO A 456 -6.30 -20.27 18.29
C PRO A 456 -6.22 -18.75 18.03
N PRO A 457 -5.64 -18.36 16.88
CA PRO A 457 -5.82 -17.03 16.31
C PRO A 457 -7.30 -16.65 16.29
N HIS A 458 -7.58 -15.45 16.77
CA HIS A 458 -8.91 -14.85 16.82
C HIS A 458 -8.79 -13.33 16.77
N GLU A 459 -9.89 -12.68 16.39
CA GLU A 459 -10.08 -11.24 16.53
C GLU A 459 -11.31 -10.96 17.38
N VAL A 460 -11.49 -9.72 17.79
CA VAL A 460 -12.76 -9.24 18.34
C VAL A 460 -13.40 -8.29 17.35
N LEU A 461 -14.56 -8.69 16.85
CA LEU A 461 -15.39 -7.94 15.93
C LEU A 461 -16.22 -6.92 16.68
N VAL A 462 -16.31 -5.71 16.12
CA VAL A 462 -17.28 -4.70 16.52
C VAL A 462 -18.23 -4.51 15.36
N LEU A 463 -19.47 -4.93 15.56
CA LEU A 463 -20.55 -4.87 14.59
C LEU A 463 -21.57 -3.83 15.03
N ARG A 464 -22.21 -3.14 14.09
CA ARG A 464 -23.29 -2.19 14.34
C ARG A 464 -24.59 -2.75 13.79
N SER A 465 -25.62 -2.81 14.62
CA SER A 465 -26.97 -3.18 14.22
C SER A 465 -27.72 -2.00 13.60
N GLN A 466 -28.83 -2.29 12.91
CA GLN A 466 -29.70 -1.27 12.31
C GLN A 466 -30.28 -0.28 13.33
N ASN A 467 -30.52 -0.70 14.58
CA ASN A 467 -30.97 0.18 15.66
C ASN A 467 -29.84 0.99 16.32
N GLY A 468 -28.63 1.00 15.74
CA GLY A 468 -27.50 1.80 16.17
C GLY A 468 -26.70 1.23 17.35
N ARG A 469 -27.09 0.08 17.91
CA ARG A 469 -26.34 -0.61 18.97
C ARG A 469 -25.07 -1.28 18.40
N PHE A 470 -24.14 -1.59 19.30
CA PHE A 470 -22.89 -2.26 19.00
C PHE A 470 -22.89 -3.68 19.56
N VAL A 471 -22.64 -4.66 18.69
CA VAL A 471 -22.34 -6.04 19.07
C VAL A 471 -20.82 -6.19 19.04
N THR A 472 -20.21 -6.32 20.21
CA THR A 472 -18.78 -6.65 20.33
C THR A 472 -18.68 -8.15 20.57
N MET A 473 -18.05 -8.91 19.68
CA MET A 473 -18.00 -10.36 19.79
C MET A 473 -16.62 -10.91 19.42
N THR A 474 -16.23 -12.00 20.05
CA THR A 474 -15.06 -12.74 19.59
C THR A 474 -15.35 -13.46 18.28
N CYS A 475 -14.29 -13.68 17.50
CA CYS A 475 -14.35 -14.39 16.23
C CYS A 475 -13.07 -15.20 16.06
N GLY A 476 -13.20 -16.53 16.01
CA GLY A 476 -12.11 -17.46 15.76
C GLY A 476 -11.79 -18.37 16.94
N ILE A 477 -12.37 -18.13 18.12
CA ILE A 477 -12.23 -19.02 19.27
C ILE A 477 -13.10 -20.26 19.07
N GLY A 478 -14.31 -20.09 18.53
CA GLY A 478 -15.26 -21.16 18.30
C GLY A 478 -14.84 -22.13 17.19
N ARG A 479 -13.83 -21.77 16.38
CA ARG A 479 -13.30 -22.66 15.33
C ARG A 479 -12.61 -23.91 15.86
N VAL A 480 -12.26 -23.92 17.15
CA VAL A 480 -11.69 -25.07 17.86
C VAL A 480 -12.68 -25.45 18.97
N PRO A 481 -13.07 -26.72 19.10
CA PRO A 481 -13.93 -27.13 20.20
C PRO A 481 -13.21 -26.88 21.54
N GLN A 482 -13.96 -26.41 22.54
CA GLN A 482 -13.40 -26.25 23.88
C GLN A 482 -13.06 -27.61 24.51
N PRO A 483 -12.22 -27.66 25.57
CA PRO A 483 -11.93 -28.91 26.29
C PRO A 483 -13.21 -29.65 26.71
N ARG A 484 -13.25 -30.96 26.41
CA ARG A 484 -14.40 -31.88 26.62
C ARG A 484 -15.72 -31.48 25.94
N GLY A 485 -15.73 -30.47 25.08
CA GLY A 485 -16.87 -30.20 24.21
C GLY A 485 -16.97 -31.28 23.14
N THR A 486 -18.13 -31.92 23.02
CA THR A 486 -18.41 -32.87 21.92
C THR A 486 -19.27 -32.19 20.86
N VAL A 487 -19.10 -32.51 19.58
CA VAL A 487 -19.74 -31.80 18.46
C VAL A 487 -21.28 -31.79 18.56
N GLU A 488 -21.87 -32.74 19.30
CA GLU A 488 -23.30 -32.83 19.58
C GLU A 488 -23.79 -31.82 20.62
N GLN A 489 -22.89 -31.15 21.33
CA GLN A 489 -23.21 -30.12 22.32
C GLN A 489 -23.19 -28.74 21.66
N ASP A 490 -24.29 -27.98 21.80
CA ASP A 490 -24.38 -26.57 21.36
C ASP A 490 -23.28 -25.68 21.95
N SER A 491 -22.68 -26.12 23.05
CA SER A 491 -21.58 -25.42 23.71
C SER A 491 -20.20 -25.90 23.27
N ALA A 492 -20.03 -26.86 22.37
CA ALA A 492 -18.68 -27.31 22.00
C ALA A 492 -17.87 -26.21 21.30
N HIS A 493 -18.52 -25.44 20.44
CA HIS A 493 -17.95 -24.31 19.73
C HIS A 493 -18.56 -23.02 20.28
N LEU A 494 -17.74 -22.13 20.85
CA LEU A 494 -18.22 -20.94 21.55
C LEU A 494 -17.58 -19.66 21.03
N GLU A 495 -18.40 -18.61 20.97
CA GLU A 495 -17.94 -17.22 20.90
C GLU A 495 -18.57 -16.42 22.06
N PHE A 496 -17.84 -15.40 22.53
CA PHE A 496 -18.37 -14.46 23.52
C PHE A 496 -18.88 -13.21 22.83
N LEU A 497 -20.01 -12.68 23.28
CA LEU A 497 -20.54 -11.42 22.75
C LEU A 497 -21.14 -10.53 23.83
N LEU A 498 -21.19 -9.24 23.51
CA LEU A 498 -21.90 -8.20 24.26
C LEU A 498 -22.65 -7.30 23.29
N ASN A 499 -23.89 -6.97 23.62
CA ASN A 499 -24.72 -6.04 22.85
C ASN A 499 -24.96 -4.75 23.65
N LEU A 500 -24.26 -3.68 23.30
CA LEU A 500 -24.16 -2.44 24.07
C LEU A 500 -24.61 -1.22 23.26
N PRO A 501 -25.06 -0.13 23.92
CA PRO A 501 -25.35 1.12 23.22
C PRO A 501 -24.10 1.83 22.70
N THR A 502 -22.92 1.52 23.24
CA THR A 502 -21.62 2.10 22.85
C THR A 502 -20.57 1.00 22.70
N HIS A 503 -19.53 1.27 21.90
CA HIS A 503 -18.35 0.44 21.76
C HIS A 503 -17.20 0.99 22.63
N SER A 504 -16.37 0.10 23.17
CA SER A 504 -15.10 0.47 23.82
C SER A 504 -14.01 -0.56 23.50
N PRO A 505 -12.76 -0.13 23.20
CA PRO A 505 -11.63 -1.03 23.03
C PRO A 505 -11.38 -1.94 24.25
N MET A 506 -11.56 -1.43 25.48
CA MET A 506 -11.37 -2.21 26.71
C MET A 506 -12.29 -3.43 26.77
N ILE A 507 -13.53 -3.28 26.29
CA ILE A 507 -14.51 -4.37 26.26
C ILE A 507 -14.03 -5.47 25.34
N ALA A 508 -13.54 -5.10 24.15
CA ALA A 508 -13.00 -6.05 23.22
C ALA A 508 -11.75 -6.76 23.78
N GLU A 509 -10.88 -6.06 24.50
CA GLU A 509 -9.73 -6.69 25.17
C GLU A 509 -10.15 -7.70 26.24
N SER A 510 -11.16 -7.39 27.04
CA SER A 510 -11.71 -8.31 28.04
C SER A 510 -12.33 -9.55 27.39
N LEU A 511 -13.08 -9.38 26.29
CA LEU A 511 -13.63 -10.53 25.53
C LEU A 511 -12.52 -11.40 24.91
N SER A 512 -11.48 -10.78 24.34
CA SER A 512 -10.31 -11.51 23.84
C SER A 512 -9.64 -12.31 24.96
N LEU A 513 -9.46 -11.72 26.15
CA LEU A 513 -8.90 -12.44 27.28
C LEU A 513 -9.77 -13.64 27.69
N LEU A 514 -11.09 -13.49 27.79
CA LEU A 514 -11.99 -14.62 28.07
C LEU A 514 -11.83 -15.76 27.06
N GLY A 515 -11.70 -15.41 25.79
CA GLY A 515 -11.37 -16.35 24.71
C GLY A 515 -10.08 -17.13 24.93
N ARG A 516 -9.02 -16.43 25.33
CA ARG A 516 -7.74 -17.07 25.67
C ARG A 516 -7.88 -18.00 26.87
N MET A 517 -8.64 -17.57 27.88
CA MET A 517 -8.86 -18.36 29.08
C MET A 517 -9.66 -19.63 28.80
N LEU A 518 -10.59 -19.63 27.84
CA LEU A 518 -11.32 -20.84 27.42
C LEU A 518 -10.36 -21.96 26.97
N HIS A 519 -9.37 -21.61 26.13
CA HIS A 519 -8.43 -22.55 25.53
C HIS A 519 -7.13 -22.76 26.32
N ALA A 520 -6.85 -21.92 27.32
CA ALA A 520 -5.72 -22.13 28.23
C ALA A 520 -5.99 -23.22 29.28
N ARG A 521 -7.22 -23.73 29.36
CA ARG A 521 -7.62 -24.77 30.30
C ARG A 521 -7.06 -26.12 29.87
N GLY A 522 -6.70 -26.95 30.84
CA GLY A 522 -6.23 -28.31 30.57
C GLY A 522 -7.27 -29.14 29.79
N PRO A 523 -6.83 -30.18 29.05
CA PRO A 523 -7.72 -30.99 28.21
C PRO A 523 -8.87 -31.66 28.98
N ASP A 524 -8.69 -31.90 30.28
CA ASP A 524 -9.69 -32.52 31.16
C ASP A 524 -10.67 -31.52 31.80
N ALA A 525 -10.48 -30.23 31.56
CA ALA A 525 -11.31 -29.19 32.16
C ALA A 525 -12.77 -29.31 31.63
N PRO A 526 -13.78 -29.11 32.50
CA PRO A 526 -15.18 -29.26 32.09
C PRO A 526 -15.60 -28.18 31.07
N ALA A 527 -16.41 -28.51 30.07
CA ALA A 527 -16.90 -27.52 29.12
C ALA A 527 -17.63 -26.35 29.83
N TRP A 528 -17.40 -25.11 29.38
CA TRP A 528 -18.23 -23.96 29.72
C TRP A 528 -19.58 -24.10 29.03
N ALA A 529 -20.65 -23.79 29.75
CA ALA A 529 -22.00 -23.86 29.26
C ALA A 529 -22.77 -22.63 29.79
N PRO A 530 -23.98 -22.37 29.26
CA PRO A 530 -24.90 -21.43 29.91
C PRO A 530 -25.03 -21.67 31.40
N GLU A 531 -25.24 -20.60 32.16
CA GLU A 531 -25.47 -20.62 33.61
C GLU A 531 -24.28 -21.07 34.45
N HIS A 532 -23.13 -21.34 33.81
CA HIS A 532 -21.89 -21.54 34.54
C HIS A 532 -21.36 -20.21 35.07
N ARG A 533 -20.80 -20.24 36.27
CA ARG A 533 -19.92 -19.18 36.78
C ARG A 533 -18.47 -19.62 36.66
N VAL A 534 -17.61 -18.70 36.28
CA VAL A 534 -16.19 -18.93 36.08
C VAL A 534 -15.42 -17.93 36.93
N ARG A 535 -14.44 -18.44 37.68
CA ARG A 535 -13.49 -17.64 38.44
C ARG A 535 -12.11 -17.72 37.80
N PHE A 536 -11.43 -16.60 37.81
CA PHE A 536 -10.13 -16.38 37.20
C PHE A 536 -9.10 -16.08 38.29
N GLU A 537 -7.88 -16.58 38.10
CA GLU A 537 -6.76 -16.26 39.00
C GLU A 537 -6.33 -14.80 38.82
N GLU A 538 -6.23 -14.37 37.57
CA GLU A 538 -5.96 -13.00 37.17
C GLU A 538 -7.26 -12.24 36.82
N PRO A 539 -7.33 -10.92 37.07
CA PRO A 539 -8.47 -10.12 36.66
C PRO A 539 -8.69 -10.12 35.13
N THR A 540 -9.95 -10.01 34.68
CA THR A 540 -10.35 -9.96 33.28
C THR A 540 -9.94 -8.64 32.62
N GLY A 541 -8.65 -8.53 32.28
CA GLY A 541 -8.09 -7.43 31.51
C GLY A 541 -8.23 -6.10 32.27
N PRO A 542 -8.36 -4.98 31.56
CA PRO A 542 -8.35 -3.66 32.19
C PRO A 542 -9.58 -3.39 33.08
N MET A 543 -10.56 -4.30 33.12
CA MET A 543 -11.76 -4.16 33.93
C MET A 543 -11.64 -4.70 35.37
N GLY A 544 -10.57 -5.42 35.69
CA GLY A 544 -10.23 -5.75 37.08
C GLY A 544 -11.13 -6.77 37.77
N MET A 545 -12.03 -7.45 37.05
CA MET A 545 -12.98 -8.41 37.64
C MET A 545 -12.44 -9.84 37.60
N LYS A 546 -12.63 -10.63 38.66
CA LYS A 546 -12.12 -12.03 38.73
C LYS A 546 -13.16 -13.10 38.44
N SER A 547 -14.41 -12.73 38.21
CA SER A 547 -15.48 -13.69 38.04
C SER A 547 -16.51 -13.25 37.00
N VAL A 548 -17.05 -14.20 36.25
CA VAL A 548 -18.17 -14.02 35.33
C VAL A 548 -19.22 -15.12 35.51
N ALA A 549 -20.48 -14.79 35.27
CA ALA A 549 -21.51 -15.77 34.95
C ALA A 549 -21.80 -15.72 33.45
N LEU A 550 -22.05 -16.87 32.82
CA LEU A 550 -22.21 -17.00 31.38
C LEU A 550 -23.70 -17.10 31.04
N ALA A 551 -24.30 -16.05 30.48
CA ALA A 551 -25.66 -16.12 29.97
C ALA A 551 -25.70 -16.67 28.55
N TRP A 552 -26.80 -17.33 28.17
CA TRP A 552 -27.02 -17.78 26.80
C TRP A 552 -27.59 -16.68 25.92
N SER A 553 -27.01 -16.46 24.74
CA SER A 553 -27.54 -15.54 23.72
C SER A 553 -28.14 -16.25 22.51
N GLY A 554 -28.12 -17.59 22.47
CA GLY A 554 -28.45 -18.38 21.29
C GLY A 554 -27.20 -18.92 20.59
N HIS A 555 -27.36 -19.39 19.36
CA HIS A 555 -26.27 -19.88 18.51
C HIS A 555 -26.29 -19.22 17.13
N VAL A 556 -25.21 -19.43 16.38
CA VAL A 556 -25.11 -19.11 14.96
C VAL A 556 -24.97 -20.40 14.17
N GLU A 557 -25.90 -20.61 13.25
CA GLU A 557 -25.81 -21.67 12.25
C GLU A 557 -24.78 -21.28 11.18
N LEU A 558 -23.74 -22.11 11.02
CA LEU A 558 -22.68 -21.92 10.02
C LEU A 558 -22.86 -22.90 8.85
N GLY A 559 -24.10 -23.14 8.45
CA GLY A 559 -24.46 -24.03 7.34
C GLY A 559 -24.57 -25.49 7.76
N ALA A 560 -23.77 -26.37 7.16
CA ALA A 560 -23.86 -27.83 7.37
C ALA A 560 -23.06 -28.35 8.57
N GLY A 561 -22.25 -27.51 9.21
CA GLY A 561 -21.46 -27.88 10.38
C GLY A 561 -22.17 -27.61 11.71
N PRO A 562 -21.53 -27.92 12.85
CA PRO A 562 -22.13 -27.68 14.15
C PRO A 562 -22.40 -26.19 14.39
N PRO A 563 -23.43 -25.85 15.16
CA PRO A 563 -23.71 -24.47 15.52
C PRO A 563 -22.60 -23.91 16.42
N VAL A 564 -22.41 -22.59 16.36
CA VAL A 564 -21.52 -21.87 17.27
C VAL A 564 -22.36 -21.21 18.35
N GLY A 565 -22.23 -21.70 19.59
CA GLY A 565 -22.91 -21.14 20.75
C GLY A 565 -22.40 -19.75 21.11
N LEU A 566 -23.32 -18.86 21.50
CA LEU A 566 -23.02 -17.48 21.85
C LEU A 566 -23.27 -17.26 23.34
N LEU A 567 -22.21 -16.92 24.06
CA LEU A 567 -22.29 -16.64 25.50
C LEU A 567 -22.10 -15.15 25.78
N VAL A 568 -22.91 -14.64 26.71
CA VAL A 568 -22.78 -13.27 27.24
C VAL A 568 -22.09 -13.34 28.59
N PRO A 569 -20.83 -12.87 28.72
CA PRO A 569 -20.16 -12.84 30.00
C PRO A 569 -20.70 -11.69 30.86
N ILE A 570 -21.35 -12.04 31.96
CA ILE A 570 -21.89 -11.10 32.94
C ILE A 570 -20.90 -11.00 34.12
N LEU A 571 -20.33 -9.81 34.33
CA LEU A 571 -19.31 -9.59 35.36
C LEU A 571 -19.89 -9.73 36.78
N MET A 572 -19.25 -10.58 37.59
CA MET A 572 -19.57 -10.77 39.00
C MET A 572 -18.50 -10.17 39.90
N THR A 573 -18.91 -9.40 40.89
CA THR A 573 -18.05 -9.00 42.01
C THR A 573 -17.63 -10.23 42.83
N ASP A 574 -16.55 -10.12 43.59
CA ASP A 574 -16.13 -11.19 44.51
C ASP A 574 -17.21 -11.51 45.55
N ALA A 575 -17.95 -10.50 46.00
CA ALA A 575 -19.08 -10.65 46.93
C ALA A 575 -20.24 -11.45 46.30
N GLU A 576 -20.63 -11.13 45.05
CA GLU A 576 -21.67 -11.88 44.33
C GLU A 576 -21.24 -13.31 44.02
N HIS A 577 -19.99 -13.50 43.58
CA HIS A 577 -19.47 -14.85 43.33
C HIS A 577 -19.48 -15.69 44.63
N ALA A 578 -19.16 -15.08 45.77
CA ALA A 578 -19.20 -15.77 47.06
C ALA A 578 -20.64 -16.05 47.55
N SER A 579 -21.58 -15.13 47.32
CA SER A 579 -22.92 -15.18 47.90
C SER A 579 -23.95 -15.94 47.07
N VAL A 580 -23.81 -16.01 45.74
CA VAL A 580 -24.75 -16.70 44.84
C VAL A 580 -24.43 -18.20 44.80
N PRO A 581 -25.30 -19.11 45.28
CA PRO A 581 -25.07 -20.55 45.13
C PRO A 581 -25.05 -20.98 43.66
N VAL A 582 -24.34 -22.06 43.31
CA VAL A 582 -24.23 -22.54 41.91
C VAL A 582 -25.61 -22.80 41.29
N ASN A 583 -26.52 -23.43 42.02
CA ASN A 583 -27.88 -23.71 41.57
C ASN A 583 -28.79 -22.46 41.47
N MET A 584 -28.32 -21.30 41.93
CA MET A 584 -29.03 -20.03 41.84
C MET A 584 -28.46 -19.10 40.77
N VAL A 585 -27.40 -19.50 40.05
CA VAL A 585 -26.84 -18.71 38.94
C VAL A 585 -27.87 -18.42 37.83
N PRO A 586 -28.77 -19.34 37.42
CA PRO A 586 -29.79 -19.03 36.41
C PRO A 586 -30.69 -17.87 36.85
N HIS A 587 -31.20 -17.94 38.09
CA HIS A 587 -32.04 -16.89 38.67
C HIS A 587 -31.29 -15.56 38.80
N TRP A 588 -30.01 -15.61 39.22
CA TRP A 588 -29.16 -14.43 39.26
C TRP A 588 -28.98 -13.81 37.86
N LEU A 589 -28.76 -14.63 36.83
CA LEU A 589 -28.65 -14.18 35.45
C LEU A 589 -29.96 -13.59 34.92
N GLU A 590 -31.13 -14.14 35.26
CA GLU A 590 -32.42 -13.54 34.88
C GLU A 590 -32.58 -12.13 35.46
N GLN A 591 -32.17 -11.92 36.71
CA GLN A 591 -32.24 -10.62 37.38
C GLN A 591 -31.23 -9.60 36.83
N ASN A 592 -30.09 -10.08 36.31
CA ASN A 592 -28.94 -9.23 35.97
C ASN A 592 -28.66 -9.09 34.46
N SER A 593 -29.04 -10.04 33.61
CA SER A 593 -28.68 -10.05 32.19
C SER A 593 -29.39 -8.98 31.34
N LEU A 594 -30.47 -8.40 31.86
CA LEU A 594 -31.29 -7.37 31.19
C LEU A 594 -31.22 -6.00 31.86
N SER A 595 -30.49 -5.84 32.98
CA SER A 595 -30.47 -4.58 33.71
C SER A 595 -29.46 -3.59 33.09
N PRO A 596 -29.84 -2.31 32.91
CA PRO A 596 -28.90 -1.26 32.53
C PRO A 596 -27.73 -1.12 33.51
N GLU A 597 -27.88 -1.52 34.76
CA GLU A 597 -26.83 -1.48 35.79
C GLU A 597 -25.71 -2.49 35.52
N VAL A 598 -26.03 -3.66 34.96
CA VAL A 598 -25.07 -4.73 34.67
C VAL A 598 -24.30 -4.46 33.40
N TYR A 599 -24.96 -3.96 32.35
CA TYR A 599 -24.26 -3.33 31.23
C TYR A 599 -23.51 -2.08 31.68
N GLY A 600 -24.05 -1.39 32.68
CA GLY A 600 -23.41 -0.30 33.41
C GLY A 600 -22.07 -0.70 34.00
N ARG A 601 -21.85 -1.94 34.45
CA ARG A 601 -20.52 -2.39 34.94
C ARG A 601 -19.47 -2.44 33.84
N TRP A 602 -19.88 -2.86 32.63
CA TRP A 602 -19.03 -2.78 31.45
C TRP A 602 -18.74 -1.34 31.04
N LEU A 603 -19.66 -0.40 31.30
CA LEU A 603 -19.56 1.00 30.88
C LEU A 603 -18.91 1.93 31.94
N GLN A 604 -19.15 1.72 33.23
CA GLN A 604 -18.67 2.53 34.36
C GLN A 604 -17.14 2.48 34.53
N LYS A 605 -16.50 1.46 33.96
CA LYS A 605 -15.04 1.28 34.00
C LYS A 605 -14.35 1.76 32.73
N VAL A 606 -15.10 2.18 31.72
CA VAL A 606 -14.55 2.83 30.52
C VAL A 606 -14.37 4.31 30.85
N PRO A 607 -13.16 4.88 30.79
CA PRO A 607 -12.97 6.31 30.88
C PRO A 607 -13.87 6.99 29.83
N THR A 608 -14.73 7.91 30.24
CA THR A 608 -15.44 8.78 29.30
C THR A 608 -14.39 9.60 28.57
N ALA A 609 -14.16 9.27 27.29
CA ALA A 609 -13.27 10.00 26.40
C ALA A 609 -13.90 11.30 25.92
#